data_AF-A0A437LXL3-F1
#
_entry.id   AF-A0A437LXL3-F1
#
_cell.length_a   1.000
_cell.length_b   1.000
_cell.length_c   1.000
_cell.angle_alpha   90.00
_cell.angle_beta   90.00
_cell.angle_gamma   90.00
#
_symmetry.space_group_name_H-M   'P 1'
#
loop_
_entity.id
_entity.type
_entity.pdbx_description
1 polymer ?
#
loop_
_entity_poly.entity_id
_entity_poly.type
_entity_poly.pdbx_seq_one_letter_code
_entity_poly.pdbx_strand_id
1 'polypeptide(L)'
;MSKIDAAAYVPRMEHDVTINRYGEARELIGNVVRFHAVRAGEPVFVEIDLIQWTLIRDRHPAIDRALAFVESLTAEGSWQTSDGVRSVAVAMGPLINYGSPEEI
;
A
#
# COMPACT_ATOMS: atom_id res chain seq x y z
N MET A 1 -24.47 1.85 36.64
CA MET A 1 -24.23 0.79 35.63
C MET A 1 -23.99 1.48 34.30
N SER A 2 -22.72 1.79 33.98
CA SER A 2 -22.36 2.42 32.71
C SER A 2 -22.39 1.40 31.60
N LYS A 3 -23.20 1.66 30.56
CA LYS A 3 -23.13 0.96 29.28
C LYS A 3 -21.85 1.41 28.60
N ILE A 4 -20.91 0.49 28.42
CA ILE A 4 -19.80 0.69 27.50
C ILE A 4 -20.41 0.58 26.11
N ASP A 5 -20.55 1.71 25.43
CA ASP A 5 -20.86 1.73 24.01
C ASP A 5 -19.74 0.95 23.30
N ALA A 6 -20.12 -0.22 22.77
CA ALA A 6 -19.30 -1.01 21.89
C ALA A 6 -19.16 -0.23 20.56
N ALA A 7 -18.27 0.76 20.57
CA ALA A 7 -17.67 1.24 19.33
C ALA A 7 -17.10 0.00 18.64
N ALA A 8 -17.66 -0.31 17.47
CA ALA A 8 -17.32 -1.48 16.68
C ALA A 8 -15.80 -1.67 16.66
N TYR A 9 -15.33 -2.75 17.29
CA TYR A 9 -13.98 -3.23 17.11
C TYR A 9 -13.89 -3.71 15.66
N VAL A 10 -13.50 -2.79 14.78
CA VAL A 10 -12.96 -3.17 13.47
C VAL A 10 -11.56 -3.65 13.78
N PRO A 11 -11.21 -4.93 13.56
CA PRO A 11 -9.82 -5.31 13.56
C PRO A 11 -9.16 -4.41 12.52
N ARG A 12 -8.31 -3.48 12.95
CA ARG A 12 -7.30 -2.94 12.05
C ARG A 12 -6.61 -4.19 11.53
N MET A 13 -6.73 -4.49 10.24
CA MET A 13 -5.75 -5.37 9.61
C MET A 13 -4.41 -4.78 10.04
N GLU A 14 -3.67 -5.50 10.90
CA GLU A 14 -2.35 -5.07 11.32
C GLU A 14 -1.50 -5.10 10.06
N HIS A 15 -1.45 -3.96 9.36
CA HIS A 15 -0.52 -3.79 8.27
C HIS A 15 0.86 -3.75 8.92
N ASP A 16 1.60 -4.83 8.74
CA ASP A 16 2.97 -4.99 9.26
C ASP A 16 3.90 -3.88 8.72
N VAL A 17 3.51 -3.22 7.62
CA VAL A 17 4.21 -2.09 7.01
C VAL A 17 3.32 -0.84 7.02
N THR A 18 3.87 0.29 7.48
CA THR A 18 3.22 1.61 7.41
C THR A 18 4.04 2.57 6.57
N ILE A 19 3.46 3.16 5.53
CA ILE A 19 4.11 4.14 4.67
C ILE A 19 4.09 5.51 5.34
N ASN A 20 5.25 6.18 5.35
CA ASN A 20 5.39 7.53 5.87
C ASN A 20 4.53 8.51 5.03
N ARG A 21 3.78 9.40 5.71
CA ARG A 21 2.84 10.34 5.10
C ARG A 21 3.43 11.76 4.90
N TYR A 22 4.63 12.02 5.39
CA TYR A 22 5.26 13.35 5.32
C TYR A 22 5.98 13.58 3.98
N GLY A 23 6.12 14.85 3.56
CA GLY A 23 6.35 15.27 2.17
C GLY A 23 7.57 14.73 1.40
N GLU A 24 8.53 14.09 2.06
CA GLU A 24 9.71 13.46 1.44
C GLU A 24 9.62 11.92 1.39
N ALA A 25 8.50 11.33 1.76
CA ALA A 25 8.35 9.89 1.94
C ALA A 25 8.28 9.06 0.64
N ARG A 26 8.52 9.65 -0.54
CA ARG A 26 8.46 8.94 -1.81
C ARG A 26 9.49 9.42 -2.84
N GLU A 27 9.97 8.49 -3.63
CA GLU A 27 10.97 8.69 -4.68
C GLU A 27 10.53 7.97 -5.96
N LEU A 28 10.93 8.50 -7.12
CA LEU A 28 10.78 7.82 -8.41
C LEU A 28 12.16 7.35 -8.87
N ILE A 29 12.33 6.04 -9.03
CA ILE A 29 13.59 5.41 -9.43
C ILE A 29 13.32 4.59 -10.70
N GLY A 30 13.63 5.16 -11.86
CA GLY A 30 13.23 4.60 -13.14
C GLY A 30 11.70 4.49 -13.23
N ASN A 31 11.19 3.27 -13.39
CA ASN A 31 9.75 2.98 -13.45
C ASN A 31 9.16 2.55 -12.10
N VAL A 32 9.90 2.67 -11.01
CA VAL A 32 9.45 2.25 -9.68
C VAL A 32 9.19 3.48 -8.81
N VAL A 33 8.01 3.51 -8.20
CA VAL A 33 7.70 4.41 -7.10
C VAL A 33 8.12 3.72 -5.80
N ARG A 34 9.06 4.34 -5.09
CA ARG A 34 9.57 3.85 -3.81
C ARG A 34 9.02 4.72 -2.69
N PHE A 35 8.48 4.10 -1.65
CA PHE A 35 7.99 4.76 -0.45
C PHE A 35 8.86 4.42 0.74
N HIS A 36 9.16 5.43 1.57
CA HIS A 36 9.73 5.24 2.89
C HIS A 36 8.65 4.69 3.83
N ALA A 37 8.95 3.60 4.53
CA ALA A 37 8.00 2.93 5.40
C ALA A 37 8.69 2.37 6.66
N VAL A 38 7.87 1.90 7.60
CA VAL A 38 8.33 1.27 8.84
C VAL A 38 7.64 -0.08 9.00
N ARG A 39 8.42 -1.09 9.39
CA ARG A 39 7.94 -2.42 9.78
C ARG A 39 8.54 -2.83 11.11
N ALA A 40 7.70 -3.14 12.10
CA ALA A 40 8.13 -3.48 13.46
C ALA A 40 9.16 -2.49 14.07
N GLY A 41 9.05 -1.19 13.74
CA GLY A 41 9.96 -0.14 14.19
C GLY A 41 11.24 0.02 13.35
N GLU A 42 11.48 -0.85 12.36
CA GLU A 42 12.63 -0.75 11.46
C GLU A 42 12.27 -0.07 10.14
N PRO A 43 13.17 0.76 9.57
CA PRO A 43 12.95 1.39 8.27
C PRO A 43 12.98 0.34 7.15
N VAL A 44 12.00 0.41 6.25
CA VAL A 44 11.90 -0.41 5.05
C VAL A 44 11.43 0.46 3.88
N PHE A 45 11.66 -0.01 2.66
CA PHE A 45 11.07 0.59 1.47
C PHE A 45 9.91 -0.24 0.93
N VAL A 46 8.86 0.41 0.44
CA VAL A 46 7.80 -0.24 -0.36
C VAL A 46 7.96 0.20 -1.80
N GLU A 47 8.05 -0.75 -2.71
CA GLU A 47 8.33 -0.51 -4.12
C GLU A 47 7.16 -1.00 -4.97
N ILE A 48 6.66 -0.14 -5.86
CA ILE A 48 5.58 -0.47 -6.79
C ILE A 48 5.87 0.11 -8.17
N ASP A 49 5.47 -0.60 -9.23
CA ASP A 49 5.57 -0.08 -10.59
C ASP A 49 4.75 1.21 -10.76
N LEU A 50 5.28 2.17 -11.53
CA LEU A 50 4.70 3.49 -11.76
C LEU A 50 3.32 3.41 -12.44
N ILE A 51 3.11 2.48 -13.36
CA ILE A 51 1.81 2.29 -14.02
C ILE A 51 0.80 1.81 -12.98
N GLN A 52 1.18 0.85 -12.14
CA GLN A 52 0.30 0.36 -11.08
C GLN A 52 0.00 1.44 -10.04
N TRP A 53 0.99 2.24 -9.65
CA TRP A 53 0.77 3.40 -8.79
C TRP A 53 -0.25 4.38 -9.39
N THR A 54 -0.11 4.69 -10.69
CA THR A 54 -1.02 5.59 -11.40
C THR A 54 -2.46 5.04 -11.38
N LEU A 55 -2.63 3.75 -11.66
CA LEU A 55 -3.95 3.09 -11.60
C LEU A 55 -4.55 3.12 -10.18
N ILE A 56 -3.74 2.93 -9.14
CA ILE A 56 -4.19 3.05 -7.76
C ILE A 56 -4.63 4.49 -7.47
N ARG A 57 -3.89 5.49 -7.97
CA ARG A 57 -4.24 6.91 -7.81
C ARG A 57 -5.51 7.30 -8.53
N ASP A 58 -5.79 6.71 -9.68
CA ASP A 58 -7.04 6.93 -10.43
C ASP A 58 -8.24 6.33 -9.69
N ARG A 59 -8.07 5.12 -9.11
CA ARG A 59 -9.13 4.45 -8.30
C ARG A 59 -9.31 5.07 -6.93
N HIS A 60 -8.24 5.61 -6.35
CA HIS A 60 -8.22 6.22 -5.03
C HIS A 60 -7.62 7.65 -5.10
N PRO A 61 -8.42 8.66 -5.54
CA PRO A 61 -7.94 10.03 -5.68
C PRO A 61 -7.45 10.67 -4.38
N ALA A 62 -7.97 10.22 -3.23
CA ALA A 62 -7.44 10.59 -1.92
C ALA A 62 -6.13 9.84 -1.65
N ILE A 63 -5.04 10.59 -1.41
CA ILE A 63 -3.70 10.01 -1.21
C ILE A 63 -3.70 9.01 -0.06
N ASP A 64 -4.47 9.27 1.00
CA ASP A 64 -4.45 8.40 2.15
C ASP A 64 -5.03 7.02 1.89
N ARG A 65 -6.05 6.94 1.02
CA ARG A 65 -6.65 5.69 0.59
C ARG A 65 -5.73 4.93 -0.37
N ALA A 66 -5.05 5.65 -1.27
CA ALA A 66 -4.06 5.05 -2.17
C ALA A 66 -2.92 4.41 -1.37
N LEU A 67 -2.38 5.11 -0.37
CA LEU A 67 -1.30 4.58 0.47
C LEU A 67 -1.75 3.42 1.36
N ALA A 68 -2.94 3.50 1.95
CA ALA A 68 -3.51 2.37 2.71
C ALA A 68 -3.69 1.12 1.84
N PHE A 69 -4.08 1.30 0.58
CA PHE A 69 -4.17 0.21 -0.37
C PHE A 69 -2.79 -0.40 -0.67
N VAL A 70 -1.76 0.43 -0.90
CA VAL A 70 -0.38 -0.06 -1.09
C VAL A 70 0.13 -0.79 0.15
N GLU A 71 -0.12 -0.28 1.35
CA GLU A 71 0.20 -0.94 2.63
C GLU A 71 -0.43 -2.34 2.71
N SER A 72 -1.69 -2.49 2.28
CA SER A 72 -2.36 -3.80 2.24
C SER A 72 -1.69 -4.82 1.32
N LEU A 73 -1.05 -4.38 0.22
CA LEU A 73 -0.37 -5.27 -0.73
C LEU A 73 0.93 -5.85 -0.17
N THR A 74 1.50 -5.23 0.88
CA THR A 74 2.77 -5.67 1.48
C THR A 74 2.70 -7.06 2.12
N ALA A 75 1.51 -7.52 2.50
CA ALA A 75 1.29 -8.85 3.06
C ALA A 75 1.65 -9.97 2.07
N GLU A 76 1.46 -9.72 0.77
CA GLU A 76 1.74 -10.65 -0.33
C GLU A 76 2.97 -10.21 -1.14
N GLY A 77 3.64 -9.13 -0.70
CA GLY A 77 4.78 -8.55 -1.39
C GLY A 77 6.03 -9.44 -1.35
N SER A 78 6.88 -9.28 -2.35
CA SER A 78 8.17 -9.96 -2.44
C SER A 78 9.23 -9.17 -1.69
N TRP A 79 9.72 -9.75 -0.58
CA TRP A 79 10.73 -9.12 0.27
C TRP A 79 12.14 -9.33 -0.29
N GLN A 80 12.95 -8.27 -0.23
CA GLN A 80 14.35 -8.29 -0.63
C GLN A 80 15.22 -7.45 0.31
N THR A 81 16.50 -7.80 0.37
CA THR A 81 17.52 -7.05 1.10
C THR A 81 18.74 -6.89 0.21
N SER A 82 19.17 -5.64 -0.05
CA SER A 82 20.40 -5.32 -0.81
C SER A 82 21.20 -4.27 -0.05
N ASP A 83 22.49 -4.50 0.14
CA ASP A 83 23.40 -3.55 0.82
C ASP A 83 22.90 -3.08 2.20
N GLY A 84 22.22 -3.97 2.94
CA GLY A 84 21.61 -3.65 4.24
C GLY A 84 20.28 -2.88 4.15
N VAL A 85 19.83 -2.54 2.96
CA VAL A 85 18.54 -1.90 2.71
C VAL A 85 17.46 -2.95 2.51
N ARG A 86 16.41 -2.89 3.32
CA ARG A 86 15.24 -3.78 3.21
C ARG A 86 14.16 -3.12 2.36
N SER A 87 13.63 -3.85 1.37
CA SER A 87 12.45 -3.42 0.63
C SER A 87 11.46 -4.55 0.40
N VAL A 88 10.22 -4.17 0.10
CA VAL A 88 9.15 -5.07 -0.34
C VAL A 88 8.62 -4.55 -1.67
N ALA A 89 8.76 -5.38 -2.70
CA ALA A 89 8.13 -5.14 -3.99
C ALA A 89 6.68 -5.62 -3.94
N VAL A 90 5.75 -4.73 -4.21
CA VAL A 90 4.31 -5.03 -4.23
C VAL A 90 3.76 -4.91 -5.64
N ALA A 91 2.73 -5.69 -5.93
CA ALA A 91 2.01 -5.61 -7.18
C ALA A 91 0.51 -5.71 -6.92
N MET A 92 -0.27 -5.01 -7.76
CA MET A 92 -1.68 -5.38 -7.88
C MET A 92 -1.77 -6.78 -8.48
N GLY A 93 -2.67 -7.61 -7.95
CA GLY A 93 -3.08 -8.86 -8.61
C GLY A 93 -3.58 -8.59 -10.05
N PRO A 94 -3.82 -9.65 -10.84
CA PRO A 94 -4.26 -9.50 -12.22
C PRO A 94 -5.48 -8.58 -12.31
N LEU A 95 -5.37 -7.56 -13.16
CA LEU A 95 -6.45 -6.61 -13.40
C LEU A 95 -7.51 -7.32 -14.24
N ILE A 96 -8.44 -7.99 -13.57
CA ILE A 96 -9.63 -8.54 -14.25
C ILE A 96 -10.57 -7.37 -14.50
N ASN A 97 -10.61 -6.90 -15.75
CA ASN A 97 -11.64 -6.00 -16.20
C ASN A 97 -12.93 -6.81 -16.36
N TYR A 98 -13.80 -6.77 -15.35
CA TYR A 98 -15.18 -7.18 -15.54
C TYR A 98 -15.84 -6.12 -16.40
N GLY A 99 -15.73 -6.25 -17.73
CA GLY A 99 -16.54 -5.48 -18.64
C GLY A 99 -18.00 -5.64 -18.22
N SER A 100 -18.69 -4.55 -17.97
CA SER A 100 -20.12 -4.53 -17.68
C SER A 100 -20.83 -5.29 -18.81
N PRO A 101 -21.66 -6.31 -18.54
CA PRO A 101 -22.37 -7.06 -19.58
C PRO A 101 -23.48 -6.28 -20.30
N GLU A 102 -23.54 -4.94 -20.18
CA GLU A 102 -24.69 -4.14 -20.62
C GLU A 102 -24.47 -3.46 -21.98
N GLU A 103 -23.87 -4.12 -22.97
CA GLU A 103 -23.90 -3.68 -24.39
C GLU A 103 -23.89 -4.84 -25.39
N ILE A 104 -24.82 -5.80 -25.28
CA ILE A 104 -25.21 -6.67 -26.41
C ILE A 104 -26.74 -6.68 -26.55
#